data_AF-A0A382MWY7-F1
#
_entry.id   AF-A0A382MWY7-F1
#
_cell.length_a   1.000
_cell.length_b   1.000
_cell.length_c   1.000
_cell.angle_alpha   90.00
_cell.angle_beta   90.00
_cell.angle_gamma   90.00
#
_symmetry.space_group_name_H-M   'P 1'
#
loop_
_entity.id
_entity.type
_entity.pdbx_description
1 polymer ?
#
loop_
_entity_poly.entity_id
_entity_poly.type
_entity_poly.pdbx_seq_one_letter_code
_entity_poly.pdbx_strand_id
1 'polypeptide(L)'
;GAAAYAALADQSVAITTVDDETAGFTVSTLVATVSESGSTATLQVVLDSEPTVDQVTISVTGSDAGEATVDTAELIFTSSNWNSPQGFTITGIDDPTVDGNQASTVTLAASSADSAYAALPATVVDVTTTDDDAAGFTATATDGTTEVSEFGSSDTIAVVLSTKPTGTVMISVTASDPSEAVVSPTILAFTQDDWNVPQDVTVGGLDDSEDDGDITSTVTISVMDAATAATEFAPVADLALPVVTIDDDEPVTEEPEDVVPGPDGDDDDEATADPDSVSLTGDSFCSAVQVFWTPDVGTAVASFVLASQAPGATWVDHEAQPGSSDRLTLGGLANGTHSFQVQATLVDGSSVVSDAFTTEVVGCAPIDPTPEVEVDPT
;
A
#
# COMPACT_ATOMS: atom_id res chain seq x y z
N GLY A 1 54.55 -2.97 100.73
CA GLY A 1 54.17 -2.84 99.31
C GLY A 1 52.84 -2.13 99.21
N ALA A 2 52.58 -1.46 98.08
CA ALA A 2 51.34 -0.75 97.67
C ALA A 2 51.30 0.79 97.74
N ALA A 3 52.30 1.51 98.27
CA ALA A 3 52.27 2.98 98.23
C ALA A 3 52.79 3.61 96.91
N ALA A 4 53.59 2.87 96.12
CA ALA A 4 54.24 3.42 94.92
C ALA A 4 53.36 3.46 93.66
N TYR A 5 52.21 2.77 93.66
CA TYR A 5 51.32 2.70 92.48
C TYR A 5 50.18 3.71 92.50
N ALA A 6 49.92 4.37 93.64
CA ALA A 6 48.83 5.33 93.80
C ALA A 6 49.12 6.72 93.18
N ALA A 7 50.38 6.97 92.78
CA ALA A 7 50.81 8.22 92.13
C ALA A 7 50.95 8.07 90.60
N LEU A 8 50.63 6.90 90.04
CA LEU A 8 50.65 6.73 88.58
C LEU A 8 49.44 7.47 88.01
N ALA A 9 49.71 8.39 87.07
CA ALA A 9 48.67 9.10 86.35
C ALA A 9 47.88 8.12 85.48
N ASP A 10 46.57 8.35 85.38
CA ASP A 10 45.71 7.60 84.48
C ASP A 10 46.23 7.76 83.05
N GLN A 11 46.46 6.63 82.38
CA GLN A 11 46.71 6.62 80.95
C GLN A 11 45.37 6.49 80.23
N SER A 12 44.93 7.57 79.59
CA SER A 12 43.85 7.51 78.63
C SER A 12 44.42 7.17 77.25
N VAL A 13 43.85 6.13 76.64
CA VAL A 13 44.09 5.79 75.23
C VAL A 13 42.88 6.27 74.46
N ALA A 14 43.07 7.21 73.54
CA ALA A 14 42.03 7.58 72.59
C ALA A 14 42.00 6.51 71.50
N ILE A 15 40.90 5.76 71.43
CA ILE A 15 40.60 4.88 70.31
C ILE A 15 39.63 5.64 69.40
N THR A 16 40.02 5.84 68.16
CA THR A 16 39.12 6.31 67.09
C THR A 16 38.84 5.14 66.17
N THR A 17 37.60 4.71 66.10
CA THR A 17 37.12 3.85 65.01
C THR A 17 36.84 4.74 63.81
N VAL A 18 37.33 4.34 62.63
CA VAL A 18 36.91 4.95 61.37
C VAL A 18 35.75 4.08 60.88
N ASP A 19 34.58 4.70 60.76
CA ASP A 19 33.40 4.15 60.10
C ASP A 19 33.73 3.97 58.61
N ASP A 20 33.58 2.75 58.08
CA ASP A 20 33.90 2.43 56.67
C ASP A 20 32.64 2.31 55.80
N GLU A 21 31.48 2.57 56.38
CA GLU A 21 30.18 2.45 55.75
C GLU A 21 29.87 3.70 54.90
N THR A 22 30.23 3.65 53.62
CA THR A 22 29.88 4.69 52.65
C THR A 22 28.42 4.56 52.24
N ALA A 23 27.62 5.62 52.40
CA ALA A 23 26.24 5.64 51.92
C ALA A 23 26.18 5.38 50.41
N GLY A 24 25.25 4.54 49.99
CA GLY A 24 25.06 4.10 48.61
C GLY A 24 23.86 3.18 48.49
N PHE A 25 23.46 2.89 47.25
CA PHE A 25 22.51 1.82 46.98
C PHE A 25 22.93 1.05 45.74
N THR A 26 22.68 -0.25 45.78
CA THR A 26 22.99 -1.18 44.69
C THR A 26 21.71 -1.62 43.99
N VAL A 27 21.70 -1.58 42.66
CA VAL A 27 20.65 -2.14 41.81
C VAL A 27 21.15 -3.46 41.21
N SER A 28 20.32 -4.50 41.17
CA SER A 28 20.70 -5.84 40.72
C SER A 28 21.23 -5.89 39.28
N THR A 29 20.77 -4.98 38.41
CA THR A 29 21.26 -4.75 37.05
C THR A 29 20.99 -3.30 36.64
N LEU A 30 21.79 -2.75 35.73
CA LEU A 30 21.58 -1.45 35.11
C LEU A 30 21.07 -1.54 33.67
N VAL A 31 20.79 -2.76 33.21
CA VAL A 31 20.19 -3.02 31.89
C VAL A 31 19.04 -4.00 32.06
N ALA A 32 17.91 -3.69 31.43
CA ALA A 32 16.73 -4.54 31.34
C ALA A 32 16.26 -4.63 29.90
N THR A 33 15.67 -5.77 29.55
CA THR A 33 15.01 -5.97 28.25
C THR A 33 13.62 -6.51 28.53
N VAL A 34 12.62 -5.86 27.93
CA VAL A 34 11.21 -6.25 27.91
C VAL A 34 10.73 -6.28 26.46
N SER A 35 9.50 -6.68 26.21
CA SER A 35 8.90 -6.81 24.88
C SER A 35 7.48 -6.26 24.88
N GLU A 36 7.03 -5.82 23.71
CA GLU A 36 5.68 -5.29 23.47
C GLU A 36 4.58 -6.31 23.76
N SER A 37 4.83 -7.61 23.52
CA SER A 37 4.03 -8.74 24.03
C SER A 37 3.84 -8.82 25.57
N GLY A 38 4.35 -7.85 26.34
CA GLY A 38 4.08 -7.70 27.77
C GLY A 38 5.04 -8.48 28.67
N SER A 39 6.25 -8.78 28.19
CA SER A 39 7.26 -9.40 29.05
C SER A 39 7.72 -8.46 30.15
N THR A 40 8.25 -9.04 31.23
CA THR A 40 8.59 -8.31 32.45
C THR A 40 10.03 -8.55 32.89
N ALA A 41 10.64 -7.53 33.50
CA ALA A 41 11.93 -7.59 34.17
C ALA A 41 11.80 -7.11 35.62
N THR A 42 12.15 -7.97 36.58
CA THR A 42 12.15 -7.61 38.00
C THR A 42 13.55 -7.24 38.45
N LEU A 43 13.70 -6.05 39.01
CA LEU A 43 14.95 -5.53 39.56
C LEU A 43 14.86 -5.43 41.07
N GLN A 44 15.99 -5.55 41.75
CA GLN A 44 16.11 -5.37 43.19
C GLN A 44 17.05 -4.22 43.54
N VAL A 45 16.70 -3.49 44.58
CA VAL A 45 17.47 -2.39 45.16
C VAL A 45 17.75 -2.70 46.63
N VAL A 46 18.96 -2.41 47.09
CA VAL A 46 19.37 -2.52 48.49
C VAL A 46 20.28 -1.35 48.85
N LEU A 47 20.22 -0.86 50.09
CA LEU A 47 21.17 0.15 50.56
C LEU A 47 22.50 -0.50 50.94
N ASP A 48 23.61 0.20 50.68
CA ASP A 48 24.96 -0.29 50.94
C ASP A 48 25.36 -0.14 52.42
N SER A 49 24.68 0.74 53.16
CA SER A 49 24.86 0.94 54.60
C SER A 49 23.57 1.26 55.35
N GLU A 50 23.57 1.12 56.67
CA GLU A 50 22.43 1.54 57.51
C GLU A 50 22.28 3.07 57.48
N PRO A 51 21.08 3.63 57.15
CA PRO A 51 20.86 5.07 57.23
C PRO A 51 20.87 5.54 58.68
N THR A 52 21.47 6.69 58.94
CA THR A 52 21.55 7.29 60.28
C THR A 52 20.25 7.98 60.72
N VAL A 53 19.32 8.16 59.77
CA VAL A 53 17.98 8.73 59.95
C VAL A 53 16.94 7.71 59.51
N ASP A 54 15.71 7.85 60.04
CA ASP A 54 14.65 6.84 59.96
C ASP A 54 14.24 6.39 58.54
N GLN A 55 14.54 7.16 57.47
CA GLN A 55 14.02 6.85 56.14
C GLN A 55 14.90 7.34 54.98
N VAL A 56 15.09 6.46 53.99
CA VAL A 56 15.56 6.76 52.63
C VAL A 56 14.46 6.30 51.66
N THR A 57 13.95 7.22 50.85
CA THR A 57 12.99 6.91 49.78
C THR A 57 13.73 6.94 48.45
N ILE A 58 13.71 5.82 47.72
CA ILE A 58 14.20 5.75 46.34
C ILE A 58 12.99 5.88 45.43
N SER A 59 12.89 7.01 44.72
CA SER A 59 11.90 7.17 43.64
C SER A 59 12.28 6.30 42.45
N VAL A 60 11.29 5.75 41.75
CA VAL A 60 11.43 4.91 40.55
C VAL A 60 10.57 5.55 39.46
N THR A 61 11.21 6.04 38.40
CA THR A 61 10.50 6.79 37.35
C THR A 61 10.95 6.31 35.98
N GLY A 62 10.00 5.80 35.18
CA GLY A 62 10.22 5.50 33.77
C GLY A 62 10.21 6.76 32.91
N SER A 63 11.02 6.78 31.85
CA SER A 63 11.09 7.91 30.91
C SER A 63 10.01 7.86 29.82
N ASP A 64 9.52 6.67 29.49
CA ASP A 64 8.53 6.45 28.44
C ASP A 64 7.53 5.38 28.83
N ALA A 65 6.29 5.80 29.13
CA ALA A 65 5.21 4.89 29.51
C ALA A 65 4.47 4.28 28.30
N GLY A 66 4.74 4.75 27.08
CA GLY A 66 4.30 4.10 25.86
C GLY A 66 5.07 2.82 25.59
N GLU A 67 6.33 2.77 26.03
CA GLU A 67 7.25 1.66 25.80
C GLU A 67 7.35 0.68 26.98
N ALA A 68 7.41 1.23 28.21
CA ALA A 68 7.58 0.43 29.40
C ALA A 68 6.99 1.11 30.64
N THR A 69 6.35 0.33 31.50
CA THR A 69 5.80 0.81 32.78
C THR A 69 6.52 0.20 33.97
N VAL A 70 6.49 0.89 35.09
CA VAL A 70 6.98 0.40 36.39
C VAL A 70 5.80 0.19 37.34
N ASP A 71 5.80 -0.90 38.11
CA ASP A 71 4.72 -1.26 39.03
C ASP A 71 4.72 -0.47 40.35
N THR A 72 5.85 0.14 40.68
CA THR A 72 6.09 0.86 41.93
C THR A 72 6.80 2.17 41.66
N ALA A 73 6.31 3.25 42.27
CA ALA A 73 6.87 4.59 42.11
C ALA A 73 7.96 4.91 43.13
N GLU A 74 7.99 4.20 44.27
CA GLU A 74 8.93 4.45 45.36
C GLU A 74 9.26 3.17 46.13
N LEU A 75 10.52 3.03 46.57
CA LEU A 75 10.99 2.02 47.51
C LEU A 75 11.42 2.70 48.81
N ILE A 76 11.01 2.15 49.95
CA ILE A 76 11.21 2.80 51.26
C ILE A 76 12.12 1.95 52.13
N PHE A 77 13.30 2.47 52.41
CA PHE A 77 14.28 1.88 53.31
C PHE A 77 14.34 2.66 54.63
N THR A 78 14.54 1.94 55.71
CA THR A 78 14.65 2.39 57.09
C THR A 78 15.84 1.68 57.73
N SER A 79 16.28 2.13 58.91
CA SER A 79 17.32 1.42 59.69
C SER A 79 16.98 -0.04 60.00
N SER A 80 15.71 -0.44 59.91
CA SER A 80 15.28 -1.83 60.16
C SER A 80 15.28 -2.75 58.93
N ASN A 81 15.29 -2.19 57.72
CA ASN A 81 15.18 -2.96 56.46
C ASN A 81 16.14 -2.50 55.35
N TRP A 82 17.10 -1.62 55.64
CA TRP A 82 18.06 -1.08 54.67
C TRP A 82 18.81 -2.15 53.86
N ASN A 83 19.13 -3.27 54.51
CA ASN A 83 19.84 -4.41 53.93
C ASN A 83 18.92 -5.48 53.34
N SER A 84 17.60 -5.28 53.37
CA SER A 84 16.62 -6.18 52.77
C SER A 84 16.33 -5.70 51.35
N PRO A 85 16.65 -6.49 50.31
CA PRO A 85 16.36 -6.10 48.93
C PRO A 85 14.86 -5.85 48.73
N GLN A 86 14.54 -4.73 48.10
CA GLN A 86 13.18 -4.39 47.66
C GLN A 86 13.15 -4.34 46.14
N GLY A 87 12.09 -4.87 45.54
CA GLY A 87 12.00 -4.99 44.09
C GLY A 87 10.93 -4.13 43.46
N PHE A 88 11.12 -3.84 42.19
CA PHE A 88 10.13 -3.27 41.28
C PHE A 88 10.15 -4.05 39.97
N THR A 89 9.04 -4.00 39.24
CA THR A 89 8.86 -4.70 37.97
C THR A 89 8.72 -3.68 36.85
N ILE A 90 9.51 -3.87 35.79
CA ILE A 90 9.37 -3.19 34.51
C ILE A 90 8.55 -4.10 33.59
N THR A 91 7.54 -3.57 32.93
CA THR A 91 6.67 -4.31 31.99
C THR A 91 6.69 -3.58 30.66
N GLY A 92 7.01 -4.30 29.57
CA GLY A 92 6.88 -3.76 28.22
C GLY A 92 5.41 -3.50 27.87
N ILE A 93 5.15 -2.47 27.08
CA ILE A 93 3.81 -2.07 26.66
C ILE A 93 3.70 -2.30 25.15
N ASP A 94 2.60 -2.94 24.76
CA ASP A 94 2.26 -3.22 23.37
C ASP A 94 1.79 -1.95 22.66
N ASP A 95 2.34 -1.67 21.48
CA ASP A 95 1.82 -0.68 20.55
C ASP A 95 1.81 -1.25 19.12
N PRO A 96 0.96 -0.74 18.20
CA PRO A 96 0.75 -1.36 16.90
C PRO A 96 1.70 -0.84 15.79
N THR A 97 2.81 -0.18 16.14
CA THR A 97 3.72 0.50 15.21
C THR A 97 5.00 -0.28 14.99
N VAL A 98 5.35 -0.57 13.73
CA VAL A 98 6.67 -1.15 13.39
C VAL A 98 7.76 -0.07 13.49
N ASP A 99 8.24 0.24 14.69
CA ASP A 99 9.28 1.25 14.90
C ASP A 99 10.64 0.68 15.37
N GLY A 100 10.73 -0.64 15.51
CA GLY A 100 11.93 -1.35 15.90
C GLY A 100 12.18 -1.28 17.40
N ASN A 101 13.30 -1.84 17.88
CA ASN A 101 13.54 -1.86 19.33
C ASN A 101 13.74 -0.45 19.92
N GLN A 102 12.94 -0.14 20.92
CA GLN A 102 12.89 1.16 21.55
C GLN A 102 13.75 1.23 22.82
N ALA A 103 14.43 2.36 23.00
CA ALA A 103 15.29 2.61 24.14
C ALA A 103 14.63 3.61 25.10
N SER A 104 14.40 3.16 26.33
CA SER A 104 13.89 3.98 27.43
C SER A 104 14.77 3.82 28.67
N THR A 105 14.45 4.56 29.74
CA THR A 105 15.22 4.50 30.98
C THR A 105 14.30 4.46 32.20
N VAL A 106 14.77 3.81 33.26
CA VAL A 106 14.21 3.96 34.61
C VAL A 106 15.22 4.67 35.49
N THR A 107 14.84 5.82 36.03
CA THR A 107 15.66 6.62 36.93
C THR A 107 15.32 6.30 38.37
N LEU A 108 16.34 5.99 39.17
CA LEU A 108 16.27 5.80 40.61
C LEU A 108 16.95 6.96 41.33
N ALA A 109 16.20 7.74 42.10
CA ALA A 109 16.75 8.88 42.85
C ALA A 109 16.43 8.78 44.34
N ALA A 110 17.47 8.90 45.16
CA ALA A 110 17.37 8.86 46.61
C ALA A 110 16.93 10.22 47.18
N SER A 111 15.99 10.17 48.12
CA SER A 111 15.55 11.31 48.93
C SER A 111 15.56 10.89 50.40
N SER A 112 16.25 11.66 51.24
CA SER A 112 16.37 11.38 52.66
C SER A 112 16.68 12.64 53.46
N ALA A 113 16.39 12.61 54.76
CA ALA A 113 16.94 13.57 55.72
C ALA A 113 18.38 13.23 56.14
N ASP A 114 18.84 12.02 55.87
CA ASP A 114 20.26 11.66 55.96
C ASP A 114 21.02 12.33 54.80
N SER A 115 21.90 13.27 55.13
CA SER A 115 22.62 14.06 54.14
C SER A 115 23.54 13.24 53.24
N ALA A 116 24.02 12.06 53.70
CA ALA A 116 24.86 11.20 52.89
C ALA A 116 24.04 10.54 51.77
N TYR A 117 22.84 10.06 52.09
CA TYR A 117 21.89 9.52 51.12
C TYR A 117 21.28 10.60 50.22
N ALA A 118 20.96 11.78 50.78
CA ALA A 118 20.40 12.89 50.01
C ALA A 118 21.36 13.47 48.96
N ALA A 119 22.66 13.24 49.13
CA ALA A 119 23.70 13.69 48.20
C ALA A 119 24.01 12.67 47.09
N LEU A 120 23.38 11.49 47.11
CA LEU A 120 23.63 10.47 46.09
C LEU A 120 23.12 10.93 44.71
N PRO A 121 23.90 10.68 43.64
CA PRO A 121 23.41 10.88 42.29
C PRO A 121 22.27 9.89 42.00
N ALA A 122 21.42 10.24 41.04
CA ALA A 122 20.47 9.29 40.50
C ALA A 122 21.19 8.17 39.75
N THR A 123 20.66 6.96 39.85
CA THR A 123 21.09 5.79 39.08
C THR A 123 20.12 5.57 37.94
N VAL A 124 20.64 5.32 36.74
CA VAL A 124 19.83 5.07 35.54
C VAL A 124 19.95 3.60 35.17
N VAL A 125 18.80 2.98 34.92
CA VAL A 125 18.67 1.66 34.31
C VAL A 125 18.28 1.87 32.86
N ASP A 126 19.07 1.36 31.94
CA ASP A 126 18.75 1.34 30.51
C ASP A 126 17.73 0.22 30.26
N VAL A 127 16.65 0.55 29.57
CA VAL A 127 15.59 -0.39 29.22
C VAL A 127 15.49 -0.46 27.70
N THR A 128 15.50 -1.69 27.17
CA THR A 128 15.16 -1.95 25.77
C THR A 128 13.80 -2.64 25.73
N THR A 129 12.84 -2.04 25.05
CA THR A 129 11.59 -2.71 24.65
C THR A 129 11.83 -3.30 23.26
N THR A 130 11.63 -4.60 23.10
CA THR A 130 11.77 -5.26 21.80
C THR A 130 10.45 -5.23 21.06
N ASP A 131 10.52 -4.77 19.82
CA ASP A 131 9.44 -4.71 18.85
C ASP A 131 9.07 -6.12 18.38
N ASP A 132 7.78 -6.44 18.41
CA ASP A 132 7.25 -7.69 17.87
C ASP A 132 6.26 -7.51 16.72
N ASP A 133 6.16 -6.28 16.22
CA ASP A 133 5.40 -5.91 15.04
C ASP A 133 6.17 -6.17 13.74
N ALA A 134 5.43 -6.50 12.67
CA ALA A 134 6.00 -6.81 11.37
C ALA A 134 5.24 -6.09 10.25
N ALA A 135 5.99 -5.37 9.41
CA ALA A 135 5.40 -4.68 8.27
C ALA A 135 4.73 -5.67 7.31
N GLY A 136 3.54 -5.32 6.85
CA GLY A 136 2.75 -6.15 5.97
C GLY A 136 1.45 -5.49 5.53
N PHE A 137 0.87 -6.02 4.46
CA PHE A 137 -0.46 -5.68 4.01
C PHE A 137 -1.20 -6.95 3.60
N THR A 138 -2.51 -6.86 3.55
CA THR A 138 -3.38 -7.89 2.99
C THR A 138 -4.19 -7.30 1.86
N ALA A 139 -4.51 -8.10 0.85
CA ALA A 139 -5.49 -7.75 -0.16
C ALA A 139 -6.45 -8.92 -0.34
N THR A 140 -7.76 -8.63 -0.29
CA THR A 140 -8.81 -9.64 -0.31
C THR A 140 -9.85 -9.26 -1.36
N ALA A 141 -10.11 -10.15 -2.30
CA ALA A 141 -11.24 -10.04 -3.22
C ALA A 141 -12.56 -10.40 -2.50
N THR A 142 -13.67 -9.77 -2.86
CA THR A 142 -14.96 -9.87 -2.16
C THR A 142 -15.44 -11.30 -1.96
N ASP A 143 -15.14 -12.20 -2.90
CA ASP A 143 -15.52 -13.62 -2.88
C ASP A 143 -14.31 -14.59 -2.90
N GLY A 144 -13.11 -14.07 -2.61
CA GLY A 144 -11.86 -14.85 -2.56
C GLY A 144 -11.20 -15.09 -3.92
N THR A 145 -11.90 -14.80 -5.02
CA THR A 145 -11.37 -14.70 -6.38
C THR A 145 -11.89 -13.42 -7.01
N THR A 146 -11.17 -12.89 -8.00
CA THR A 146 -11.64 -11.79 -8.82
C THR A 146 -12.05 -12.31 -10.19
N GLU A 147 -13.32 -12.08 -10.54
CA GLU A 147 -13.94 -12.44 -11.80
C GLU A 147 -14.66 -11.21 -12.34
N VAL A 148 -14.34 -10.84 -13.57
CA VAL A 148 -14.95 -9.72 -14.31
C VAL A 148 -15.32 -10.20 -15.69
N SER A 149 -15.95 -9.36 -16.51
CA SER A 149 -16.37 -9.72 -17.86
C SER A 149 -16.32 -8.52 -18.77
N GLU A 150 -16.17 -8.79 -20.06
CA GLU A 150 -16.19 -7.82 -21.16
C GLU A 150 -17.52 -7.04 -21.24
N PHE A 151 -18.64 -7.65 -20.82
CA PHE A 151 -19.93 -6.95 -20.61
C PHE A 151 -19.92 -5.78 -19.60
N GLY A 152 -18.77 -5.46 -18.99
CA GLY A 152 -18.59 -4.32 -18.10
C GLY A 152 -18.88 -4.63 -16.63
N SER A 153 -18.66 -5.87 -16.20
CA SER A 153 -18.71 -6.21 -14.77
C SER A 153 -17.43 -5.79 -14.05
N SER A 154 -17.52 -5.63 -12.73
CA SER A 154 -16.41 -5.22 -11.89
C SER A 154 -16.42 -5.94 -10.56
N ASP A 155 -15.24 -6.17 -10.01
CA ASP A 155 -15.01 -6.66 -8.65
C ASP A 155 -14.18 -5.65 -7.84
N THR A 156 -14.13 -5.84 -6.53
CA THR A 156 -13.35 -5.02 -5.61
C THR A 156 -12.34 -5.85 -4.83
N ILE A 157 -11.10 -5.39 -4.81
CA ILE A 157 -10.02 -5.88 -3.96
C ILE A 157 -9.84 -4.89 -2.82
N ALA A 158 -10.13 -5.32 -1.59
CA ALA A 158 -9.91 -4.52 -0.40
C ALA A 158 -8.46 -4.69 0.07
N VAL A 159 -7.68 -3.60 0.07
CA VAL A 159 -6.27 -3.57 0.52
C VAL A 159 -6.20 -2.88 1.89
N VAL A 160 -5.46 -3.46 2.84
CA VAL A 160 -5.26 -2.87 4.18
C VAL A 160 -3.90 -3.25 4.76
N LEU A 161 -3.26 -2.34 5.50
CA LEU A 161 -2.01 -2.66 6.20
C LEU A 161 -2.28 -3.49 7.45
N SER A 162 -1.41 -4.44 7.77
CA SER A 162 -1.53 -5.29 8.96
C SER A 162 -1.00 -4.63 10.24
N THR A 163 -0.18 -3.59 10.08
CA THR A 163 0.52 -2.91 11.19
C THR A 163 0.67 -1.43 10.88
N LYS A 164 0.70 -0.59 11.91
CA LYS A 164 0.81 0.86 11.76
C LYS A 164 2.21 1.24 11.26
N PRO A 165 2.32 2.04 10.19
CA PRO A 165 3.61 2.47 9.67
C PRO A 165 4.16 3.69 10.45
N THR A 166 5.47 3.90 10.39
CA THR A 166 6.17 5.09 10.89
C THR A 166 6.04 6.31 9.95
N GLY A 167 5.60 6.07 8.71
CA GLY A 167 5.38 7.08 7.68
C GLY A 167 4.28 6.69 6.70
N THR A 168 4.09 7.48 5.65
CA THR A 168 3.12 7.13 4.60
C THR A 168 3.63 5.95 3.76
N VAL A 169 2.79 4.93 3.59
CA VAL A 169 3.02 3.78 2.70
C VAL A 169 2.34 4.03 1.36
N MET A 170 3.12 3.90 0.29
CA MET A 170 2.64 4.01 -1.09
C MET A 170 2.61 2.63 -1.72
N ILE A 171 1.44 2.20 -2.19
CA ILE A 171 1.24 0.88 -2.82
C ILE A 171 0.81 1.10 -4.27
N SER A 172 1.48 0.45 -5.22
CA SER A 172 1.07 0.40 -6.62
C SER A 172 0.21 -0.82 -6.90
N VAL A 173 -0.78 -0.66 -7.76
CA VAL A 173 -1.66 -1.73 -8.24
C VAL A 173 -1.65 -1.73 -9.76
N THR A 174 -1.29 -2.88 -10.35
CA THR A 174 -1.11 -3.02 -11.79
C THR A 174 -1.72 -4.33 -12.29
N ALA A 175 -2.57 -4.25 -13.32
CA ALA A 175 -2.97 -5.42 -14.10
C ALA A 175 -1.84 -5.84 -15.05
N SER A 176 -1.60 -7.14 -15.18
CA SER A 176 -0.61 -7.70 -16.10
C SER A 176 -1.04 -7.55 -17.56
N ASP A 177 -2.35 -7.53 -17.79
CA ASP A 177 -2.93 -7.36 -19.10
C ASP A 177 -4.04 -6.31 -19.08
N PRO A 178 -3.78 -5.08 -19.57
CA PRO A 178 -4.75 -4.01 -19.58
C PRO A 178 -5.74 -4.07 -20.74
N SER A 179 -5.61 -5.00 -21.71
CA SER A 179 -6.73 -5.31 -22.63
C SER A 179 -7.85 -6.04 -21.88
N GLU A 180 -7.48 -6.92 -20.95
CA GLU A 180 -8.43 -7.77 -20.22
C GLU A 180 -9.05 -7.11 -19.00
N ALA A 181 -8.21 -6.43 -18.21
CA ALA A 181 -8.58 -5.96 -16.90
C ALA A 181 -7.96 -4.60 -16.59
N VAL A 182 -8.79 -3.66 -16.16
CA VAL A 182 -8.37 -2.34 -15.70
C VAL A 182 -8.54 -2.23 -14.20
N VAL A 183 -7.59 -1.56 -13.53
CA VAL A 183 -7.64 -1.35 -12.08
C VAL A 183 -7.72 0.14 -11.74
N SER A 184 -8.53 0.49 -10.75
CA SER A 184 -8.63 1.85 -10.24
C SER A 184 -8.95 1.87 -8.74
N PRO A 185 -8.20 2.63 -7.92
CA PRO A 185 -7.02 3.42 -8.29
C PRO A 185 -5.77 2.55 -8.51
N THR A 186 -4.80 3.05 -9.27
CA THR A 186 -3.50 2.38 -9.51
C THR A 186 -2.47 2.64 -8.41
N ILE A 187 -2.77 3.57 -7.49
CA ILE A 187 -1.91 3.93 -6.35
C ILE A 187 -2.80 4.10 -5.12
N LEU A 188 -2.43 3.44 -4.03
CA LEU A 188 -3.03 3.58 -2.70
C LEU A 188 -2.05 4.26 -1.75
N ALA A 189 -2.57 5.11 -0.87
CA ALA A 189 -1.79 5.83 0.12
C ALA A 189 -2.33 5.57 1.52
N PHE A 190 -1.55 4.88 2.35
CA PHE A 190 -1.87 4.63 3.75
C PHE A 190 -0.99 5.52 4.63
N THR A 191 -1.62 6.25 5.53
CA THR A 191 -1.01 7.11 6.54
C THR A 191 -1.09 6.47 7.91
N GLN A 192 -0.48 7.09 8.91
CA GLN A 192 -0.56 6.63 10.30
C GLN A 192 -1.97 6.70 10.89
N ASP A 193 -2.88 7.46 10.27
CA ASP A 193 -4.25 7.67 10.75
C ASP A 193 -5.27 6.72 10.10
N ASP A 194 -4.96 6.16 8.92
CA ASP A 194 -5.86 5.32 8.13
C ASP A 194 -5.24 3.99 7.66
N TRP A 195 -4.05 3.60 8.16
CA TRP A 195 -3.38 2.34 7.83
C TRP A 195 -4.26 1.10 7.98
N ASN A 196 -5.16 1.10 8.97
CA ASN A 196 -6.08 0.02 9.29
C ASN A 196 -7.47 0.19 8.67
N VAL A 197 -7.65 1.18 7.81
CA VAL A 197 -8.87 1.39 7.04
C VAL A 197 -8.68 0.77 5.66
N PRO A 198 -9.45 -0.26 5.28
CA PRO A 198 -9.35 -0.82 3.94
C PRO A 198 -9.60 0.22 2.85
N GLN A 199 -8.76 0.19 1.82
CA GLN A 199 -8.95 0.96 0.59
C GLN A 199 -9.29 -0.01 -0.54
N ASP A 200 -10.41 0.24 -1.21
CA ASP A 200 -10.90 -0.61 -2.29
C ASP A 200 -10.24 -0.25 -3.62
N VAL A 201 -9.81 -1.28 -4.34
CA VAL A 201 -9.42 -1.21 -5.74
C VAL A 201 -10.51 -1.87 -6.56
N THR A 202 -11.12 -1.13 -7.46
CA THR A 202 -12.05 -1.68 -8.46
C THR A 202 -11.24 -2.29 -9.59
N VAL A 203 -11.54 -3.55 -9.91
CA VAL A 203 -11.09 -4.26 -11.10
C VAL A 203 -12.29 -4.33 -12.04
N GLY A 204 -12.15 -3.82 -13.27
CA GLY A 204 -13.18 -3.92 -14.30
C GLY A 204 -12.68 -4.75 -15.47
N GLY A 205 -13.56 -5.55 -16.06
CA GLY A 205 -13.31 -6.17 -17.36
C GLY A 205 -13.40 -5.09 -18.45
N LEU A 206 -12.59 -5.22 -19.49
CA LEU A 206 -12.64 -4.33 -20.64
C LEU A 206 -13.03 -5.15 -21.87
N ASP A 207 -14.12 -4.71 -22.50
CA ASP A 207 -14.68 -5.26 -23.72
C ASP A 207 -13.68 -5.21 -24.88
N ASP A 208 -13.47 -6.33 -25.55
CA ASP A 208 -12.85 -6.37 -26.87
C ASP A 208 -13.79 -6.96 -27.94
N SER A 209 -13.26 -7.49 -29.05
CA SER A 209 -14.07 -7.98 -30.17
C SER A 209 -13.61 -9.35 -30.66
N GLU A 210 -12.77 -9.99 -29.87
CA GLU A 210 -12.03 -11.18 -30.22
C GLU A 210 -12.51 -12.35 -29.35
N ASP A 211 -13.25 -13.32 -29.92
CA ASP A 211 -13.51 -14.62 -29.25
C ASP A 211 -12.17 -15.36 -29.01
N ASP A 212 -11.60 -15.13 -27.83
CA ASP A 212 -10.38 -15.77 -27.36
C ASP A 212 -10.56 -16.59 -26.08
N GLY A 213 -11.79 -16.62 -25.56
CA GLY A 213 -12.22 -17.36 -24.38
C GLY A 213 -11.71 -16.77 -23.07
N ASP A 214 -12.25 -17.21 -21.93
CA ASP A 214 -11.88 -16.67 -20.62
C ASP A 214 -10.35 -16.52 -20.39
N ILE A 215 -9.89 -15.28 -20.23
CA ILE A 215 -8.48 -14.98 -19.96
C ILE A 215 -8.23 -14.84 -18.46
N THR A 216 -7.19 -15.54 -17.97
CA THR A 216 -6.68 -15.33 -16.61
C THR A 216 -5.46 -14.42 -16.63
N SER A 217 -5.66 -13.16 -16.22
CA SER A 217 -4.60 -12.17 -15.99
C SER A 217 -4.24 -12.10 -14.50
N THR A 218 -3.33 -11.19 -14.12
CA THR A 218 -2.88 -11.01 -12.73
C THR A 218 -2.87 -9.55 -12.34
N VAL A 219 -3.47 -9.22 -11.19
CA VAL A 219 -3.29 -7.94 -10.51
C VAL A 219 -2.15 -8.06 -9.51
N THR A 220 -1.09 -7.28 -9.72
CA THR A 220 0.05 -7.18 -8.82
C THR A 220 -0.09 -5.95 -7.93
N ILE A 221 0.08 -6.15 -6.63
CA ILE A 221 0.02 -5.13 -5.58
C ILE A 221 1.40 -5.09 -4.91
N SER A 222 2.05 -3.94 -4.95
CA SER A 222 3.46 -3.80 -4.57
C SER A 222 3.70 -2.55 -3.75
N VAL A 223 4.58 -2.62 -2.75
CA VAL A 223 5.06 -1.44 -2.04
C VAL A 223 6.00 -0.66 -2.97
N MET A 224 5.80 0.66 -3.06
CA MET A 224 6.67 1.55 -3.83
C MET A 224 7.84 2.03 -2.98
N ASP A 225 8.91 1.22 -2.89
CA ASP A 225 10.10 1.48 -2.04
C ASP A 225 10.68 2.90 -2.15
N ALA A 226 10.72 3.45 -3.37
CA ALA A 226 11.29 4.77 -3.61
C ALA A 226 10.33 5.93 -3.30
N ALA A 227 9.03 5.66 -3.14
CA ALA A 227 7.99 6.66 -2.91
C ALA A 227 7.41 6.61 -1.48
N THR A 228 7.54 5.47 -0.80
CA THR A 228 7.12 5.30 0.60
C THR A 228 8.06 6.05 1.55
N ALA A 229 7.50 6.68 2.58
CA ALA A 229 8.27 7.25 3.69
C ALA A 229 8.52 6.22 4.81
N ALA A 230 7.74 5.14 4.84
CA ALA A 230 7.85 4.02 5.77
C ALA A 230 8.83 2.98 5.23
N THR A 231 10.11 3.11 5.57
CA THR A 231 11.20 2.24 5.06
C THR A 231 11.10 0.79 5.53
N GLU A 232 10.43 0.55 6.65
CA GLU A 232 10.14 -0.76 7.22
C GLU A 232 9.22 -1.60 6.34
N PHE A 233 8.48 -0.99 5.41
CA PHE A 233 7.65 -1.67 4.42
C PHE A 233 8.41 -2.09 3.14
N ALA A 234 9.64 -1.61 2.93
CA ALA A 234 10.44 -1.98 1.75
C ALA A 234 10.72 -3.48 1.54
N PRO A 235 10.87 -4.33 2.59
CA PRO A 235 11.06 -5.76 2.40
C PRO A 235 9.75 -6.55 2.21
N VAL A 236 8.58 -5.89 2.23
CA VAL A 236 7.29 -6.55 2.07
C VAL A 236 7.16 -7.08 0.64
N ALA A 237 6.85 -8.37 0.52
CA ALA A 237 6.74 -9.01 -0.79
C ALA A 237 5.49 -8.54 -1.55
N ASP A 238 5.61 -8.49 -2.87
CA ASP A 238 4.48 -8.25 -3.77
C ASP A 238 3.40 -9.33 -3.62
N LEU A 239 2.14 -8.91 -3.75
CA LEU A 239 1.02 -9.82 -3.84
C LEU A 239 0.51 -9.87 -5.28
N ALA A 240 0.33 -11.08 -5.79
CA ALA A 240 -0.25 -11.33 -7.10
C ALA A 240 -1.60 -12.05 -6.93
N LEU A 241 -2.67 -11.45 -7.43
CA LEU A 241 -4.02 -12.00 -7.42
C LEU A 241 -4.45 -12.33 -8.84
N PRO A 242 -4.92 -13.56 -9.12
CA PRO A 242 -5.46 -13.89 -10.43
C PRO A 242 -6.79 -13.16 -10.64
N VAL A 243 -7.00 -12.70 -11.88
CA VAL A 243 -8.26 -12.13 -12.36
C VAL A 243 -8.69 -12.94 -13.56
N VAL A 244 -9.92 -13.44 -13.55
CA VAL A 244 -10.53 -14.06 -14.74
C VAL A 244 -11.43 -13.02 -15.39
N THR A 245 -11.18 -12.72 -16.66
CA THR A 245 -12.10 -11.98 -17.52
C THR A 245 -12.91 -13.02 -18.29
N ILE A 246 -14.23 -12.97 -18.16
CA ILE A 246 -15.16 -13.82 -18.88
C ILE A 246 -15.39 -13.19 -20.25
N ASP A 247 -15.07 -13.99 -21.27
CA ASP A 247 -15.26 -13.68 -22.68
C ASP A 247 -16.75 -13.66 -23.01
N ASP A 248 -17.16 -12.64 -23.76
CA ASP A 248 -18.53 -12.51 -24.21
C ASP A 248 -18.77 -12.56 -25.72
N ASP A 249 -17.69 -12.67 -26.48
CA ASP A 249 -17.75 -12.77 -27.90
C ASP A 249 -18.21 -14.18 -28.34
N GLU A 250 -19.03 -14.21 -29.38
CA GLU A 250 -19.46 -15.47 -29.97
C GLU A 250 -18.40 -15.94 -30.98
N PRO A 251 -18.10 -17.25 -31.04
CA PRO A 251 -17.14 -17.76 -31.99
C PRO A 251 -17.56 -17.42 -33.40
N VAL A 252 -16.61 -16.94 -34.20
CA VAL A 252 -16.83 -16.63 -35.61
C VAL A 252 -17.29 -17.89 -36.33
N THR A 253 -18.60 -18.06 -36.49
CA THR A 253 -19.16 -19.15 -37.27
C THR A 253 -18.94 -18.82 -38.73
N GLU A 254 -17.91 -19.40 -39.32
CA GLU A 254 -17.83 -19.57 -40.77
C GLU A 254 -19.04 -20.43 -41.17
N GLU A 255 -20.16 -19.79 -41.52
CA GLU A 255 -21.31 -20.46 -42.11
C GLU A 255 -20.77 -21.28 -43.29
N PRO A 256 -20.99 -22.61 -43.34
CA PRO A 256 -20.51 -23.39 -44.46
C PRO A 256 -21.17 -22.81 -45.71
N GLU A 257 -20.35 -22.34 -46.64
CA GLU A 257 -20.83 -21.82 -47.92
C GLU A 257 -21.90 -22.78 -48.46
N ASP A 258 -23.13 -22.29 -48.52
CA ASP A 258 -24.30 -23.08 -48.83
C ASP A 258 -24.15 -23.53 -50.30
N VAL A 259 -23.55 -24.71 -50.52
CA VAL A 259 -23.43 -25.29 -51.86
C VAL A 259 -24.82 -25.74 -52.29
N VAL A 260 -25.60 -24.79 -52.80
CA VAL A 260 -26.86 -25.04 -53.50
C VAL A 260 -26.52 -25.88 -54.74
N PRO A 261 -27.03 -27.12 -54.88
CA PRO A 261 -26.90 -27.87 -56.12
C PRO A 261 -27.77 -27.16 -57.16
N GLY A 262 -27.12 -26.52 -58.13
CA GLY A 262 -27.79 -25.68 -59.12
C GLY A 262 -28.90 -26.41 -59.89
N PRO A 263 -29.99 -25.71 -60.26
CA PRO A 263 -30.65 -25.96 -61.51
C PRO A 263 -29.95 -25.14 -62.60
N ASP A 264 -29.56 -25.82 -63.68
CA ASP A 264 -29.10 -25.19 -64.92
C ASP A 264 -29.97 -23.98 -65.29
N GLY A 265 -29.36 -22.82 -65.47
CA GLY A 265 -30.02 -21.66 -66.04
C GLY A 265 -29.32 -20.35 -65.72
N ASP A 266 -28.35 -20.01 -66.56
CA ASP A 266 -27.93 -18.65 -66.94
C ASP A 266 -28.55 -17.49 -66.14
N ASP A 267 -27.80 -16.93 -65.21
CA ASP A 267 -27.72 -15.48 -65.01
C ASP A 267 -26.36 -15.17 -64.36
N ASP A 268 -25.44 -14.68 -65.19
CA ASP A 268 -24.20 -14.02 -64.80
C ASP A 268 -24.57 -12.73 -64.03
N ASP A 269 -24.47 -12.72 -62.70
CA ASP A 269 -24.25 -11.51 -61.89
C ASP A 269 -23.89 -11.89 -60.43
N GLU A 270 -22.82 -12.66 -60.25
CA GLU A 270 -22.05 -12.60 -58.98
C GLU A 270 -21.02 -11.49 -59.16
N ALA A 271 -21.20 -10.40 -58.43
CA ALA A 271 -20.21 -9.35 -58.32
C ALA A 271 -18.96 -9.96 -57.68
N THR A 272 -17.97 -10.28 -58.51
CA THR A 272 -16.64 -10.64 -58.06
C THR A 272 -16.16 -9.53 -57.13
N ALA A 273 -15.86 -9.85 -55.87
CA ALA A 273 -15.13 -8.96 -54.98
C ALA A 273 -13.92 -8.42 -55.75
N ASP A 274 -13.82 -7.10 -55.85
CA ASP A 274 -12.78 -6.43 -56.64
C ASP A 274 -11.43 -6.67 -55.95
N PRO A 275 -10.51 -7.46 -56.52
CA PRO A 275 -9.18 -7.59 -55.96
C PRO A 275 -8.51 -6.22 -56.04
N ASP A 276 -7.94 -5.75 -54.93
CA ASP A 276 -7.45 -4.38 -54.69
C ASP A 276 -8.52 -3.42 -54.13
N SER A 277 -9.17 -3.80 -53.02
CA SER A 277 -10.14 -2.95 -52.31
C SER A 277 -9.73 -2.68 -50.85
N VAL A 278 -10.30 -1.64 -50.25
CA VAL A 278 -10.16 -1.32 -48.83
C VAL A 278 -11.55 -1.20 -48.23
N SER A 279 -11.86 -2.03 -47.23
CA SER A 279 -13.10 -1.93 -46.46
C SER A 279 -12.93 -0.94 -45.30
N LEU A 280 -14.03 -0.28 -44.93
CA LEU A 280 -14.04 0.76 -43.90
C LEU A 280 -15.30 0.63 -43.05
N THR A 281 -15.13 0.50 -41.74
CA THR A 281 -16.20 0.52 -40.73
C THR A 281 -15.85 1.50 -39.62
N GLY A 282 -16.75 1.73 -38.68
CA GLY A 282 -16.45 2.59 -37.54
C GLY A 282 -17.64 2.86 -36.66
N ASP A 283 -17.34 3.36 -35.47
CA ASP A 283 -18.32 3.68 -34.45
C ASP A 283 -18.13 5.11 -33.96
N SER A 284 -19.24 5.81 -33.79
CA SER A 284 -19.25 7.17 -33.28
C SER A 284 -19.42 7.17 -31.77
N PHE A 285 -18.52 7.85 -31.06
CA PHE A 285 -18.60 8.04 -29.61
C PHE A 285 -18.34 9.51 -29.28
N CYS A 286 -19.27 10.18 -28.61
CA CYS A 286 -18.98 11.43 -27.88
C CYS A 286 -18.10 12.47 -28.62
N SER A 287 -18.60 13.06 -29.71
CA SER A 287 -17.85 13.98 -30.59
C SER A 287 -16.57 13.38 -31.22
N ALA A 288 -16.49 12.06 -31.31
CA ALA A 288 -15.41 11.33 -31.95
C ALA A 288 -15.96 10.18 -32.79
N VAL A 289 -15.13 9.68 -33.71
CA VAL A 289 -15.38 8.44 -34.45
C VAL A 289 -14.11 7.61 -34.42
N GLN A 290 -14.25 6.34 -34.07
CA GLN A 290 -13.22 5.34 -34.29
C GLN A 290 -13.49 4.66 -35.61
N VAL A 291 -12.50 4.68 -36.51
CA VAL A 291 -12.60 4.10 -37.85
C VAL A 291 -11.68 2.89 -37.91
N PHE A 292 -12.21 1.77 -38.37
CA PHE A 292 -11.49 0.53 -38.63
C PHE A 292 -11.40 0.32 -40.14
N TRP A 293 -10.26 -0.14 -40.63
CA TRP A 293 -10.08 -0.39 -42.06
C TRP A 293 -9.28 -1.67 -42.31
N THR A 294 -9.70 -2.41 -43.34
CA THR A 294 -9.06 -3.67 -43.71
C THR A 294 -8.73 -3.66 -45.20
N PRO A 295 -7.44 -3.76 -45.57
CA PRO A 295 -7.05 -3.82 -46.97
C PRO A 295 -7.12 -5.27 -47.51
N ASP A 296 -7.85 -5.47 -48.60
CA ASP A 296 -7.82 -6.72 -49.38
C ASP A 296 -7.04 -6.48 -50.69
N VAL A 297 -5.71 -6.52 -50.52
CA VAL A 297 -4.73 -6.14 -51.54
C VAL A 297 -3.65 -7.21 -51.61
N GLY A 298 -3.15 -7.49 -52.82
CA GLY A 298 -2.12 -8.51 -53.03
C GLY A 298 -0.72 -8.16 -52.48
N THR A 299 -0.52 -6.95 -51.93
CA THR A 299 0.76 -6.46 -51.42
C THR A 299 0.59 -5.69 -50.10
N ALA A 300 1.59 -5.75 -49.22
CA ALA A 300 1.51 -5.08 -47.92
C ALA A 300 1.28 -3.56 -48.04
N VAL A 301 0.52 -2.98 -47.12
CA VAL A 301 0.32 -1.53 -47.04
C VAL A 301 1.52 -0.88 -46.36
N ALA A 302 2.10 0.14 -46.99
CA ALA A 302 3.21 0.91 -46.44
C ALA A 302 2.73 2.01 -45.48
N SER A 303 1.68 2.73 -45.86
CA SER A 303 1.06 3.80 -45.07
C SER A 303 -0.36 4.04 -45.55
N PHE A 304 -1.20 4.64 -44.72
CA PHE A 304 -2.52 5.10 -45.15
C PHE A 304 -2.81 6.51 -44.65
N VAL A 305 -3.77 7.17 -45.30
CA VAL A 305 -4.30 8.48 -44.91
C VAL A 305 -5.80 8.33 -44.72
N LEU A 306 -6.30 8.68 -43.53
CA LEU A 306 -7.73 8.84 -43.31
C LEU A 306 -8.14 10.23 -43.80
N ALA A 307 -9.21 10.31 -44.59
CA ALA A 307 -9.88 11.55 -44.95
C ALA A 307 -11.26 11.60 -44.26
N SER A 308 -11.67 12.78 -43.82
CA SER A 308 -13.01 13.00 -43.26
C SER A 308 -13.73 14.15 -43.95
N GLN A 309 -15.05 14.06 -44.05
CA GLN A 309 -15.93 15.09 -44.57
C GLN A 309 -17.05 15.37 -43.57
N ALA A 310 -17.04 16.58 -43.00
CA ALA A 310 -18.12 17.07 -42.15
C ALA A 310 -19.39 17.41 -42.96
N PRO A 311 -20.58 17.54 -42.33
CA PRO A 311 -21.82 17.83 -43.03
C PRO A 311 -21.73 19.08 -43.94
N GLY A 312 -21.81 18.88 -45.26
CA GLY A 312 -21.75 19.96 -46.25
C GLY A 312 -20.36 20.60 -46.45
N ALA A 313 -19.29 20.01 -45.89
CA ALA A 313 -17.91 20.44 -46.07
C ALA A 313 -17.21 19.69 -47.22
N THR A 314 -15.97 20.06 -47.53
CA THR A 314 -15.09 19.29 -48.43
C THR A 314 -14.28 18.27 -47.63
N TRP A 315 -13.81 17.21 -48.30
CA TRP A 315 -12.87 16.25 -47.72
C TRP A 315 -11.61 16.92 -47.17
N VAL A 316 -11.16 16.46 -46.01
CA VAL A 316 -9.92 16.86 -45.35
C VAL A 316 -9.12 15.61 -45.03
N ASP A 317 -7.89 15.57 -45.53
CA ASP A 317 -6.93 14.50 -45.24
C ASP A 317 -6.28 14.73 -43.87
N HIS A 318 -6.18 13.68 -43.08
CA HIS A 318 -5.49 13.66 -41.80
C HIS A 318 -4.04 13.20 -41.94
N GLU A 319 -3.30 13.22 -40.84
CA GLU A 319 -1.90 12.80 -40.84
C GLU A 319 -1.76 11.34 -41.26
N ALA A 320 -0.77 11.06 -42.13
CA ALA A 320 -0.49 9.72 -42.61
C ALA A 320 -0.05 8.79 -41.47
N GLN A 321 -0.64 7.60 -41.44
CA GLN A 321 -0.38 6.58 -40.43
C GLN A 321 0.41 5.40 -41.02
N PRO A 322 1.14 4.63 -40.19
CA PRO A 322 1.80 3.40 -40.62
C PRO A 322 0.77 2.37 -41.13
N GLY A 323 1.14 1.60 -42.17
CA GLY A 323 0.25 0.55 -42.71
C GLY A 323 0.03 -0.66 -41.81
N SER A 324 0.66 -0.70 -40.63
CA SER A 324 0.45 -1.71 -39.58
C SER A 324 -0.67 -1.35 -38.59
N SER A 325 -1.28 -0.17 -38.74
CA SER A 325 -2.41 0.25 -37.91
C SER A 325 -3.70 0.03 -38.67
N ASP A 326 -4.66 -0.62 -38.03
CA ASP A 326 -5.99 -0.96 -38.55
C ASP A 326 -7.11 -0.07 -37.99
N ARG A 327 -6.79 0.73 -36.96
CA ARG A 327 -7.73 1.62 -36.27
C ARG A 327 -7.22 3.06 -36.15
N LEU A 328 -8.12 4.03 -36.24
CA LEU A 328 -7.83 5.45 -35.98
C LEU A 328 -9.04 6.17 -35.35
N THR A 329 -8.80 6.89 -34.26
CA THR A 329 -9.83 7.71 -33.59
C THR A 329 -9.66 9.18 -33.96
N LEU A 330 -10.70 9.77 -34.55
CA LEU A 330 -10.81 11.20 -34.80
C LEU A 330 -11.72 11.84 -33.77
N GLY A 331 -11.15 12.63 -32.86
CA GLY A 331 -11.89 13.40 -31.86
C GLY A 331 -12.20 14.84 -32.29
N GLY A 332 -13.09 15.50 -31.55
CA GLY A 332 -13.42 16.91 -31.74
C GLY A 332 -14.32 17.20 -32.95
N LEU A 333 -15.07 16.18 -33.40
CA LEU A 333 -16.00 16.26 -34.51
C LEU A 333 -17.29 16.97 -34.09
N ALA A 334 -17.79 17.88 -34.92
CA ALA A 334 -19.05 18.57 -34.68
C ALA A 334 -20.25 17.63 -34.84
N ASN A 335 -21.37 17.94 -34.19
CA ASN A 335 -22.59 17.15 -34.35
C ASN A 335 -23.09 17.12 -35.80
N GLY A 336 -23.51 15.95 -36.27
CA GLY A 336 -24.08 15.73 -37.59
C GLY A 336 -23.47 14.53 -38.32
N THR A 337 -23.91 14.30 -39.55
CA THR A 337 -23.44 13.20 -40.40
C THR A 337 -22.05 13.47 -40.99
N HIS A 338 -21.05 12.67 -40.61
CA HIS A 338 -19.70 12.71 -41.19
C HIS A 338 -19.48 11.51 -42.10
N SER A 339 -18.68 11.72 -43.14
CA SER A 339 -18.20 10.65 -44.02
C SER A 339 -16.68 10.50 -43.89
N PHE A 340 -16.18 9.28 -44.06
CA PHE A 340 -14.79 8.89 -43.88
C PHE A 340 -14.34 8.03 -45.05
N GLN A 341 -13.08 8.17 -45.46
CA GLN A 341 -12.43 7.35 -46.49
C GLN A 341 -10.98 7.09 -46.12
N VAL A 342 -10.47 5.91 -46.45
CA VAL A 342 -9.05 5.59 -46.29
C VAL A 342 -8.39 5.49 -47.66
N GLN A 343 -7.27 6.20 -47.82
CA GLN A 343 -6.37 6.02 -48.94
C GLN A 343 -5.12 5.25 -48.47
N ALA A 344 -5.02 3.99 -48.86
CA ALA A 344 -3.87 3.14 -48.60
C ALA A 344 -2.80 3.31 -49.70
N THR A 345 -1.54 3.40 -49.31
CA THR A 345 -0.36 3.37 -50.20
C THR A 345 0.39 2.07 -49.99
N LEU A 346 0.53 1.26 -51.04
CA LEU A 346 1.15 -0.06 -50.97
C LEU A 346 2.69 0.03 -51.08
N VAL A 347 3.39 -1.01 -50.64
CA VAL A 347 4.86 -1.07 -50.69
C VAL A 347 5.45 -0.99 -52.11
N ASP A 348 4.66 -1.31 -53.13
CA ASP A 348 5.06 -1.17 -54.55
C ASP A 348 4.84 0.24 -55.12
N GLY A 349 4.28 1.16 -54.32
CA GLY A 349 4.00 2.55 -54.67
C GLY A 349 2.65 2.80 -55.30
N SER A 350 1.81 1.78 -55.49
CA SER A 350 0.40 1.93 -55.88
C SER A 350 -0.47 2.41 -54.71
N SER A 351 -1.69 2.87 -55.00
CA SER A 351 -2.63 3.32 -53.97
C SER A 351 -4.05 2.86 -54.23
N VAL A 352 -4.76 2.49 -53.17
CA VAL A 352 -6.16 2.06 -53.17
C VAL A 352 -6.96 2.98 -52.26
N VAL A 353 -8.18 3.35 -52.65
CA VAL A 353 -9.07 4.21 -51.85
C VAL A 353 -10.33 3.42 -51.51
N SER A 354 -10.74 3.48 -50.25
CA SER A 354 -11.97 2.83 -49.78
C SER A 354 -13.22 3.52 -50.30
N ASP A 355 -14.33 2.79 -50.28
CA ASP A 355 -15.65 3.42 -50.27
C ASP A 355 -15.83 4.30 -49.04
N ALA A 356 -16.76 5.26 -49.13
CA ALA A 356 -17.03 6.19 -48.05
C ALA A 356 -17.91 5.55 -46.98
N PHE A 357 -17.38 5.45 -45.75
CA PHE A 357 -18.15 5.11 -44.56
C PHE A 357 -18.84 6.38 -44.03
N THR A 358 -20.09 6.31 -43.61
CA THR A 358 -20.84 7.47 -43.10
C THR A 358 -21.52 7.14 -41.79
N THR A 359 -21.37 8.01 -40.78
CA THR A 359 -21.99 7.84 -39.45
C THR A 359 -22.48 9.17 -38.87
N GLU A 360 -23.44 9.11 -37.95
CA GLU A 360 -23.98 10.27 -37.24
C GLU A 360 -23.21 10.52 -35.94
N VAL A 361 -22.50 11.65 -35.88
CA VAL A 361 -21.76 12.04 -34.68
C VAL A 361 -22.64 12.89 -33.78
N VAL A 362 -22.76 12.48 -32.53
CA VAL A 362 -23.46 13.23 -31.47
C VAL A 362 -22.50 13.52 -30.32
N GLY A 363 -22.44 14.77 -29.89
CA GLY A 363 -21.68 15.17 -28.70
C GLY A 363 -22.33 14.70 -27.41
N CYS A 364 -21.54 14.45 -26.36
CA CYS A 364 -22.09 14.06 -25.07
C CYS A 364 -22.95 15.17 -24.48
N ALA A 365 -24.08 14.80 -23.85
CA ALA A 365 -24.70 15.68 -22.86
C ALA A 365 -23.75 15.82 -21.65
N PRO A 366 -23.64 16.99 -21.02
CA PRO A 366 -22.93 17.09 -19.74
C PRO A 366 -23.59 16.14 -18.75
N ILE A 367 -22.78 15.31 -18.10
CA ILE A 367 -23.19 14.42 -17.01
C ILE A 367 -23.84 15.31 -15.93
N ASP A 368 -25.12 15.10 -15.63
CA ASP A 368 -25.80 15.80 -14.53
C ASP A 368 -25.22 15.27 -13.21
N PRO A 369 -24.56 16.11 -12.38
CA PRO A 369 -23.81 15.64 -11.21
C PRO A 369 -24.68 15.28 -9.99
N THR A 370 -25.97 14.99 -10.17
CA THR A 370 -26.89 14.83 -9.04
C THR A 370 -27.58 13.46 -9.05
N PRO A 371 -27.31 12.57 -8.07
CA PRO A 371 -28.09 11.35 -7.93
C PRO A 371 -29.50 11.70 -7.44
N GLU A 372 -30.51 11.25 -8.19
CA GLU A 372 -31.91 11.45 -7.86
C GLU A 372 -32.26 10.61 -6.62
N VAL A 373 -32.38 11.25 -5.46
CA VAL A 373 -32.90 10.61 -4.24
C VAL A 373 -34.41 10.46 -4.42
N GLU A 374 -34.87 9.26 -4.77
CA GLU A 374 -36.29 8.93 -4.64
C GLU A 374 -36.69 8.95 -3.17
N VAL A 375 -37.50 9.94 -2.80
CA VAL A 375 -38.18 9.99 -1.50
C VAL A 375 -39.58 9.44 -1.71
N ASP A 376 -39.83 8.24 -1.21
CA ASP A 376 -41.15 7.59 -1.23
C ASP A 376 -42.15 8.40 -0.36
N PRO A 377 -43.30 8.85 -0.89
CA PRO A 377 -44.29 9.55 -0.11
C PRO A 377 -45.17 8.57 0.70
N THR A 378 -44.88 8.51 2.01
CA THR A 378 -45.67 8.02 3.17
C THR A 378 -46.94 7.22 2.97
#